data_AF-L1K0U9-F1
#
_entry.id   AF-L1K0U9-F1
#
_cell.length_a   1.000
_cell.length_b   1.000
_cell.length_c   1.000
_cell.angle_alpha   90.00
_cell.angle_beta   90.00
_cell.angle_gamma   90.00
#
_symmetry.space_group_name_H-M   'P 1'
#
loop_
_entity.id
_entity.type
_entity.pdbx_description
1 polymer ?
#
loop_
_entity_poly.entity_id
_entity_poly.type
_entity_poly.pdbx_seq_one_letter_code
_entity_poly.pdbx_strand_id
1 'polypeptide(L)'
;CKHAGCNKRKAYGDATMRVAEACSKHKQPHHINLMTKRCNWPSCSKYASFKTDSQTFCALHKPANSTDFRSSAKVCRYPECKKQASYGIARPLWCRDHMNISVDVDVKNRLCTFGNCSQRALYGDASSGFNLRCAQHR
;
A
#
# COMPACT_ATOMS: atom_id res chain seq x y z
N CYS A 1 -3.74 12.51 16.91
CA CYS A 1 -2.70 12.01 17.85
C CYS A 1 -3.08 12.50 19.26
N LYS A 2 -2.67 11.87 20.38
CA LYS A 2 -2.97 12.43 21.72
C LYS A 2 -2.16 13.71 22.02
N HIS A 3 -1.06 13.96 21.31
CA HIS A 3 -0.30 15.19 21.42
C HIS A 3 -1.16 16.40 21.01
N ALA A 4 -1.17 17.46 21.84
CA ALA A 4 -1.95 18.67 21.63
C ALA A 4 -1.65 19.29 20.26
N GLY A 5 -2.68 19.75 19.55
CA GLY A 5 -2.56 20.33 18.21
C GLY A 5 -2.18 19.36 17.08
N CYS A 6 -2.04 18.04 17.33
CA CYS A 6 -1.65 17.08 16.30
C CYS A 6 -2.82 16.31 15.67
N ASN A 7 -3.18 16.71 14.44
CA ASN A 7 -4.25 16.08 13.64
C ASN A 7 -3.85 14.78 12.92
N LYS A 8 -2.62 14.28 13.12
CA LYS A 8 -2.18 13.02 12.49
C LYS A 8 -2.84 11.80 13.11
N ARG A 9 -3.14 10.78 12.29
CA ARG A 9 -3.68 9.49 12.72
C ARG A 9 -2.78 8.86 13.81
N LYS A 10 -3.41 8.35 14.87
CA LYS A 10 -2.75 7.55 15.90
C LYS A 10 -2.41 6.18 15.31
N ALA A 11 -1.17 5.75 15.42
CA ALA A 11 -0.70 4.46 14.90
C ALA A 11 0.30 3.75 15.82
N TYR A 12 0.90 4.49 16.77
CA TYR A 12 1.94 3.99 17.66
C TYR A 12 1.43 4.00 19.10
N GLY A 13 1.73 2.94 19.85
CA GLY A 13 1.37 2.84 21.26
C GLY A 13 1.94 1.59 21.91
N ASP A 14 1.46 1.29 23.10
CA ASP A 14 1.96 0.18 23.91
C ASP A 14 1.51 -1.19 23.37
N ALA A 15 2.43 -2.15 23.34
CA ALA A 15 2.19 -3.49 22.81
C ALA A 15 1.25 -4.34 23.67
N THR A 16 1.28 -4.12 24.98
CA THR A 16 0.47 -4.84 25.97
C THR A 16 -0.95 -4.30 26.00
N MET A 17 -1.11 -2.97 26.05
CA MET A 17 -2.43 -2.34 26.06
C MET A 17 -3.12 -2.39 24.69
N ARG A 18 -2.36 -2.56 23.60
CA ARG A 18 -2.85 -2.55 22.21
C ARG A 18 -3.65 -1.30 21.84
N VAL A 19 -3.39 -0.17 22.50
CA VAL A 19 -4.02 1.12 22.21
C VAL A 19 -3.02 2.03 21.50
N ALA A 20 -3.38 2.52 20.32
CA ALA A 20 -2.58 3.50 19.59
C ALA A 20 -2.87 4.93 20.09
N GLU A 21 -1.83 5.64 20.53
CA GLU A 21 -1.96 6.96 21.17
C GLU A 21 -1.20 8.06 20.42
N ALA A 22 -0.10 7.67 19.78
CA ALA A 22 0.84 8.56 19.11
C ALA A 22 0.83 8.39 17.58
N CYS A 23 1.24 9.44 16.86
CA CYS A 23 1.63 9.32 15.45
C CYS A 23 3.12 8.97 15.36
N SER A 24 3.65 8.72 14.16
CA SER A 24 5.06 8.36 13.95
C SER A 24 6.05 9.40 14.48
N LYS A 25 5.68 10.69 14.52
CA LYS A 25 6.51 11.78 15.03
C LYS A 25 6.49 11.90 16.56
N HIS A 26 5.41 11.47 17.21
CA HIS A 26 5.21 11.65 18.66
C HIS A 26 5.21 10.31 19.42
N LYS A 27 5.79 9.27 18.82
CA LYS A 27 5.91 7.95 19.47
C LYS A 27 6.99 8.00 20.54
N GLN A 28 6.81 7.28 21.64
CA GLN A 28 7.89 7.02 22.58
C GLN A 28 8.82 5.91 22.04
N PRO A 29 10.06 5.77 22.54
CA PRO A 29 10.99 4.75 22.07
C PRO A 29 10.44 3.32 22.16
N HIS A 30 9.67 3.03 23.21
CA HIS A 30 9.06 1.71 23.42
C HIS A 30 7.76 1.50 22.63
N HIS A 31 7.17 2.56 22.06
CA HIS A 31 5.93 2.43 21.29
C HIS A 31 6.14 1.66 19.99
N ILE A 32 5.20 0.76 19.71
CA ILE A 32 5.19 -0.05 18.50
C ILE A 32 4.09 0.43 17.54
N ASN A 33 4.28 0.19 16.23
CA ASN A 33 3.21 0.43 15.26
C ASN A 33 2.14 -0.67 15.41
N LEU A 34 0.95 -0.28 15.87
CA LEU A 34 -0.19 -1.17 16.12
C LEU A 34 -1.11 -1.31 14.89
N MET A 35 -0.92 -0.49 13.86
CA MET A 35 -1.75 -0.50 12.65
C MET A 35 -1.26 -1.51 11.61
N THR A 36 0.03 -1.84 11.66
CA THR A 36 0.65 -2.79 10.73
C THR A 36 0.76 -4.16 11.36
N LYS A 37 0.25 -5.20 10.67
CA LYS A 37 0.40 -6.58 11.14
C LYS A 37 1.87 -6.97 11.26
N ARG A 38 2.22 -7.63 12.36
CA ARG A 38 3.56 -8.15 12.65
C ARG A 38 3.65 -9.64 12.42
N CYS A 39 4.88 -10.12 12.32
CA CYS A 39 5.15 -11.53 12.29
C CYS A 39 4.63 -12.20 13.57
N ASN A 40 3.92 -13.31 13.42
CA ASN A 40 3.38 -14.10 14.52
C ASN A 40 4.44 -15.05 15.14
N TRP A 41 5.71 -14.88 14.78
CA TRP A 41 6.79 -15.71 15.31
C TRP A 41 7.26 -15.12 16.65
N PRO A 42 7.50 -15.95 17.69
CA PRO A 42 7.95 -15.47 19.00
C PRO A 42 9.16 -14.55 18.89
N SER A 43 9.13 -13.43 19.62
CA SER A 43 10.19 -12.42 19.65
C SER A 43 10.53 -11.76 18.31
N CYS A 44 9.73 -11.95 17.25
CA CYS A 44 9.96 -11.31 15.96
C CYS A 44 9.29 -9.94 15.89
N SER A 45 10.09 -8.88 15.76
CA SER A 45 9.60 -7.50 15.60
C SER A 45 9.38 -7.08 14.13
N LYS A 46 9.61 -7.97 13.16
CA LYS A 46 9.47 -7.65 11.73
C LYS A 46 8.00 -7.54 11.31
N TYR A 47 7.72 -6.66 10.36
CA TYR A 47 6.40 -6.55 9.76
C TYR A 47 6.06 -7.80 8.95
N ALA A 48 4.79 -8.19 8.98
CA ALA A 48 4.31 -9.30 8.17
C ALA A 48 4.07 -8.87 6.72
N SER A 49 4.42 -9.75 5.80
CA SER A 49 4.12 -9.67 4.37
C SER A 49 3.39 -10.90 3.86
N PHE A 50 3.48 -12.01 4.59
CA PHE A 50 2.88 -13.30 4.25
C PHE A 50 1.76 -13.62 5.23
N LYS A 51 0.72 -14.31 4.77
CA LYS A 51 -0.38 -14.78 5.61
C LYS A 51 -0.76 -16.21 5.30
N THR A 52 -1.21 -16.92 6.32
CA THR A 52 -2.06 -18.10 6.21
C THR A 52 -3.50 -17.69 6.50
N ASP A 53 -4.43 -18.64 6.60
CA ASP A 53 -5.83 -18.35 6.93
C ASP A 53 -6.00 -17.72 8.32
N SER A 54 -5.10 -18.03 9.26
CA SER A 54 -5.19 -17.61 10.65
C SER A 54 -4.10 -16.64 11.12
N GLN A 55 -2.91 -16.64 10.48
CA GLN A 55 -1.72 -15.95 11.02
C GLN A 55 -0.94 -15.17 9.95
N THR A 56 -0.11 -14.23 10.40
CA THR A 56 0.72 -13.39 9.52
C THR A 56 2.20 -13.49 9.86
N PHE A 57 3.07 -13.55 8.85
CA PHE A 57 4.50 -13.82 8.98
C PHE A 57 5.34 -12.83 8.18
N CYS A 58 6.57 -12.58 8.65
CA CYS A 58 7.58 -11.88 7.86
C CYS A 58 8.23 -12.83 6.84
N ALA A 59 9.04 -12.29 5.94
CA ALA A 59 9.68 -13.07 4.87
C ALA A 59 10.58 -14.21 5.39
N LEU A 60 11.20 -14.04 6.56
CA LEU A 60 12.08 -15.05 7.17
C LEU A 60 11.30 -16.21 7.82
N HIS A 61 10.09 -15.95 8.31
CA HIS A 61 9.30 -16.92 9.08
C HIS A 61 8.05 -17.36 8.32
N LYS A 62 8.04 -17.19 7.00
CA LYS A 62 6.89 -17.55 6.17
C LYS A 62 6.81 -19.08 6.04
N PRO A 63 5.68 -19.72 6.38
CA PRO A 63 5.51 -21.14 6.09
C PRO A 63 5.29 -21.34 4.58
N ALA A 64 5.54 -22.56 4.08
CA ALA A 64 5.47 -22.86 2.64
C ALA A 64 4.07 -22.59 2.04
N ASN A 65 3.01 -22.81 2.81
CA ASN A 65 1.62 -22.58 2.43
C ASN A 65 1.15 -21.11 2.61
N SER A 66 2.03 -20.18 2.98
CA SER A 66 1.63 -18.78 3.14
C SER A 66 1.60 -18.02 1.81
N THR A 67 0.63 -17.12 1.69
CA THR A 67 0.49 -16.23 0.52
C THR A 67 1.03 -14.84 0.86
N ASP A 68 1.81 -14.25 -0.05
CA ASP A 68 2.21 -12.85 0.06
C ASP A 68 0.99 -11.94 -0.17
N PHE A 69 0.45 -11.35 0.90
CA PHE A 69 -0.71 -10.46 0.81
C PHE A 69 -0.32 -9.02 0.46
N ARG A 70 0.97 -8.68 0.50
CA ARG A 70 1.47 -7.39 0.00
C ARG A 70 1.70 -7.41 -1.50
N SER A 71 2.01 -8.58 -2.06
CA SER A 71 2.28 -8.76 -3.48
C SER A 71 1.14 -9.39 -4.26
N SER A 72 0.16 -10.04 -3.61
CA SER A 72 -1.04 -10.55 -4.32
C SER A 72 -1.83 -9.44 -5.01
N ALA A 73 -1.86 -8.23 -4.44
CA ALA A 73 -2.40 -7.04 -5.10
C ALA A 73 -1.52 -6.50 -6.26
N LYS A 74 -0.40 -7.17 -6.56
CA LYS A 74 0.57 -6.78 -7.59
C LYS A 74 0.71 -7.84 -8.69
N VAL A 75 -0.06 -8.93 -8.69
CA VAL A 75 -0.03 -9.92 -9.78
C VAL A 75 -1.18 -9.65 -10.73
N CYS A 76 -0.95 -9.86 -12.03
CA CYS A 76 -1.98 -9.77 -13.05
C CYS A 76 -3.14 -10.73 -12.74
N ARG A 77 -4.39 -10.25 -12.86
CA ARG A 77 -5.59 -11.03 -12.58
C ARG A 77 -5.96 -12.01 -13.70
N TYR A 78 -5.26 -11.95 -14.83
CA TYR A 78 -5.47 -12.90 -15.93
C TYR A 78 -5.05 -14.32 -15.49
N PRO A 79 -5.86 -15.36 -15.80
CA PRO A 79 -5.56 -16.74 -15.42
C PRO A 79 -4.13 -17.16 -15.78
N GLU A 80 -3.44 -17.83 -14.85
CA GLU A 80 -2.07 -18.32 -15.00
C GLU A 80 -0.97 -17.27 -15.28
N CYS A 81 -1.31 -15.98 -15.29
CA CYS A 81 -0.34 -14.91 -15.50
C CYS A 81 0.42 -14.59 -14.21
N LYS A 82 1.73 -14.80 -14.19
CA LYS A 82 2.61 -14.45 -13.05
C LYS A 82 3.24 -13.06 -13.16
N LYS A 83 2.91 -12.28 -14.20
CA LYS A 83 3.47 -10.93 -14.42
C LYS A 83 2.90 -9.93 -13.41
N GLN A 84 3.67 -8.89 -13.12
CA GLN A 84 3.26 -7.84 -12.19
C GLN A 84 2.15 -6.97 -12.79
N ALA A 85 1.04 -6.83 -12.07
CA ALA A 85 0.00 -5.86 -12.39
C ALA A 85 0.53 -4.42 -12.21
N SER A 86 0.32 -3.61 -13.24
CA SER A 86 0.64 -2.17 -13.25
C SER A 86 -0.47 -1.35 -13.92
N TYR A 87 -1.36 -1.99 -14.68
CA TYR A 87 -2.41 -1.35 -15.46
C TYR A 87 -3.80 -1.57 -14.86
N GLY A 88 -4.67 -0.58 -14.97
CA GLY A 88 -6.04 -0.60 -14.46
C GLY A 88 -6.67 0.79 -14.42
N ILE A 89 -7.92 0.89 -13.96
CA ILE A 89 -8.63 2.18 -13.83
C ILE A 89 -8.28 2.88 -12.51
N ALA A 90 -8.47 2.21 -11.37
CA ALA A 90 -8.25 2.76 -10.03
C ALA A 90 -7.04 2.12 -9.31
N ARG A 91 -6.86 0.82 -9.52
CA ARG A 91 -5.79 0.00 -8.94
C ARG A 91 -5.19 -0.90 -10.03
N PRO A 92 -3.92 -1.30 -9.92
CA PRO A 92 -3.32 -2.19 -10.90
C PRO A 92 -3.97 -3.58 -10.79
N LEU A 93 -4.61 -4.03 -11.87
CA LEU A 93 -5.21 -5.36 -11.98
C LEU A 93 -4.54 -6.20 -13.07
N TRP A 94 -3.96 -5.56 -14.07
CA TRP A 94 -3.45 -6.21 -15.27
C TRP A 94 -1.98 -5.90 -15.52
N CYS A 95 -1.27 -6.82 -16.16
CA CYS A 95 0.04 -6.54 -16.75
C CYS A 95 -0.15 -5.82 -18.10
N ARG A 96 0.95 -5.39 -18.72
CA ARG A 96 0.92 -4.72 -20.03
C ARG A 96 0.22 -5.55 -21.12
N ASP A 97 0.36 -6.86 -21.08
CA ASP A 97 -0.16 -7.74 -22.14
C ASP A 97 -1.66 -8.02 -21.99
N HIS A 98 -2.22 -7.82 -20.80
CA HIS A 98 -3.61 -8.15 -20.48
C HIS A 98 -4.43 -6.92 -20.07
N MET A 99 -3.90 -5.71 -20.29
CA MET A 99 -4.64 -4.48 -20.06
C MET A 99 -5.66 -4.26 -21.18
N ASN A 100 -6.77 -3.61 -20.86
CA ASN A 100 -7.61 -3.02 -21.89
C ASN A 100 -6.95 -1.71 -22.38
N ILE A 101 -6.41 -1.72 -23.59
CA ILE A 101 -5.67 -0.58 -24.15
C ILE A 101 -6.48 0.72 -24.24
N SER A 102 -7.81 0.61 -24.32
CA SER A 102 -8.71 1.76 -24.45
C SER A 102 -9.17 2.35 -23.11
N VAL A 103 -9.03 1.61 -22.01
CA VAL A 103 -9.62 1.97 -20.70
C VAL A 103 -8.58 1.99 -19.58
N ASP A 104 -7.66 1.04 -19.57
CA ASP A 104 -6.70 0.90 -18.48
C ASP A 104 -5.51 1.83 -18.67
N VAL A 105 -5.06 2.44 -17.58
CA VAL A 105 -3.87 3.28 -17.56
C VAL A 105 -2.80 2.65 -16.69
N ASP A 106 -1.53 3.04 -16.87
CA ASP A 106 -0.50 2.73 -15.88
C ASP A 106 -0.84 3.46 -14.58
N VAL A 107 -1.35 2.71 -13.59
CA VAL A 107 -1.83 3.27 -12.33
C VAL A 107 -0.69 3.82 -11.49
N LYS A 108 0.54 3.30 -11.67
CA LYS A 108 1.73 3.75 -10.93
C LYS A 108 2.35 4.99 -11.57
N ASN A 109 2.31 5.06 -12.90
CA ASN A 109 2.91 6.12 -13.71
C ASN A 109 1.85 6.82 -14.58
N ARG A 110 0.75 7.24 -13.96
CA ARG A 110 -0.29 7.99 -14.68
C ARG A 110 0.32 9.22 -15.35
N LEU A 111 -0.06 9.44 -16.60
CA LEU A 111 0.28 10.64 -17.33
C LEU A 111 -0.73 11.74 -17.03
N CYS A 112 -0.30 12.98 -17.25
CA CYS A 112 -1.16 14.14 -17.16
C CYS A 112 -2.30 14.04 -18.18
N THR A 113 -3.52 14.25 -17.70
CA THR A 113 -4.75 14.18 -18.52
C THR A 113 -5.02 15.46 -19.32
N PHE A 114 -4.25 16.53 -19.07
CA PHE A 114 -4.37 17.77 -19.83
C PHE A 114 -3.75 17.62 -21.22
N GLY A 115 -4.61 17.54 -22.25
CA GLY A 115 -4.20 17.36 -23.64
C GLY A 115 -3.35 16.11 -23.83
N ASN A 116 -2.32 16.21 -24.68
CA ASN A 116 -1.37 15.12 -24.94
C ASN A 116 -0.09 15.25 -24.10
N CYS A 117 -0.21 15.74 -22.86
CA CYS A 117 0.94 15.94 -21.99
C CYS A 117 1.55 14.59 -21.55
N SER A 118 2.80 14.36 -21.93
CA SER A 118 3.56 13.15 -21.58
C SER A 118 4.20 13.18 -20.19
N GLN A 119 3.97 14.25 -19.41
CA GLN A 119 4.50 14.38 -18.06
C GLN A 119 3.69 13.54 -17.08
N ARG A 120 4.38 12.98 -16.08
CA ARG A 120 3.74 12.22 -15.01
C ARG A 120 2.79 13.11 -14.20
N ALA A 121 1.60 12.59 -13.93
CA ALA A 121 0.64 13.23 -13.04
C ALA A 121 1.12 13.12 -11.59
N LEU A 122 1.21 14.26 -10.93
CA LEU A 122 1.65 14.41 -9.54
C LEU A 122 0.58 15.05 -8.65
N TYR A 123 -0.41 15.72 -9.25
CA TYR A 123 -1.47 16.46 -8.57
C TYR A 123 -2.82 15.89 -8.98
N GLY A 124 -3.74 15.80 -8.04
CA GLY A 124 -5.10 15.28 -8.24
C GLY A 124 -6.12 16.14 -7.52
N ASP A 125 -7.38 16.05 -7.94
CA ASP A 125 -8.51 16.64 -7.24
C ASP A 125 -9.00 15.71 -6.12
N ALA A 126 -9.58 16.29 -5.06
CA ALA A 126 -10.04 15.53 -3.90
C ALA A 126 -11.18 14.54 -4.24
N SER A 127 -11.91 14.78 -5.33
CA SER A 127 -13.03 13.96 -5.81
C SER A 127 -12.58 12.68 -6.52
N SER A 128 -11.53 12.73 -7.33
CA SER A 128 -11.06 11.56 -8.09
C SER A 128 -10.17 10.63 -7.25
N GLY A 129 -9.44 11.16 -6.27
CA GLY A 129 -8.57 10.37 -5.40
C GLY A 129 -7.29 9.84 -6.10
N PHE A 130 -6.99 10.32 -7.32
CA PHE A 130 -5.78 9.99 -8.06
C PHE A 130 -5.15 11.25 -8.65
N ASN A 131 -3.85 11.18 -8.94
CA ASN A 131 -3.17 12.27 -9.63
C ASN A 131 -3.59 12.28 -11.11
N LEU A 132 -4.05 13.43 -11.60
CA LEU A 132 -4.51 13.66 -12.97
C LEU A 132 -3.72 14.76 -13.71
N ARG A 133 -2.99 15.62 -12.98
CA ARG A 133 -2.27 16.78 -13.52
C ARG A 133 -0.78 16.71 -13.19
N CYS A 134 0.08 17.18 -14.09
CA CYS A 134 1.51 17.39 -13.80
C CYS A 134 1.72 18.75 -13.09
N ALA A 135 2.96 19.05 -12.70
CA ALA A 135 3.30 20.30 -12.00
C ALA A 135 3.01 21.57 -12.82
N GLN A 136 2.99 21.47 -14.15
CA GLN A 136 2.71 22.59 -15.05
C GLN A 136 1.21 22.81 -15.28
N HIS A 137 0.38 21.78 -15.08
CA HIS A 137 -1.06 21.82 -15.39
C HIS A 137 -1.93 21.64 -14.14
N ARG A 138 -1.43 22.09 -12.98
CA ARG A 138 -2.05 21.91 -11.66
C ARG A 138 -3.55 22.15 -11.66
#